data_AF-A0A967U4A3-F1
#
_entry.id   AF-A0A967U4A3-F1
#
_cell.length_a   1.000
_cell.length_b   1.000
_cell.length_c   1.000
_cell.angle_alpha   90.00
_cell.angle_beta   90.00
_cell.angle_gamma   90.00
#
_symmetry.space_group_name_H-M   'P 1'
#
loop_
_entity.id
_entity.type
_entity.pdbx_description
1 polymer ?
#
loop_
_entity_poly.entity_id
_entity_poly.type
_entity_poly.pdbx_seq_one_letter_code
_entity_poly.pdbx_strand_id
1 'polypeptide(L)'
;MKKLILITFTIILTCSFNLSYGRSEDASSSFEEFVSNPSVYDKKEIIVEGIINKLKFTTAEGKQYTFFKIEDKSENILHVYYQGEHLNVKKGSVVTVVGEFLKKKRYSFYSFKNVVKAKDVIIET
;
A
#
# COMPACT_ATOMS: atom_id res chain seq x y z
N MET A 1 32.23 33.59 48.32
CA MET A 1 33.20 33.59 47.21
C MET A 1 32.86 32.44 46.28
N LYS A 2 32.66 32.81 45.01
CA LYS A 2 32.70 32.06 43.74
C LYS A 2 33.14 30.57 43.73
N LYS A 3 32.40 29.83 42.89
CA LYS A 3 32.76 28.66 42.03
C LYS A 3 32.67 27.29 42.74
N LEU A 4 32.22 26.20 42.11
CA LEU A 4 31.99 25.91 40.69
C LEU A 4 30.96 24.76 40.60
N ILE A 5 29.91 24.94 39.79
CA ILE A 5 28.98 23.87 39.41
C ILE A 5 29.66 23.04 38.32
N LEU A 6 29.78 21.73 38.52
CA LEU A 6 30.13 20.79 37.47
C LEU A 6 29.01 19.75 37.37
N ILE A 7 27.98 20.06 36.59
CA ILE A 7 26.94 19.10 36.20
C ILE A 7 27.50 18.35 35.00
N THR A 8 28.00 17.13 35.23
CA THR A 8 28.36 16.21 34.15
C THR A 8 27.09 15.56 33.61
N PHE A 9 26.61 16.08 32.48
CA PHE A 9 25.54 15.52 31.67
C PHE A 9 26.00 14.16 31.12
N THR A 10 25.69 13.09 31.83
CA THR A 10 26.00 11.73 31.39
C THR A 10 24.76 11.14 30.73
N ILE A 11 24.45 11.62 29.52
CA ILE A 11 23.50 10.93 28.63
C ILE A 11 24.26 9.75 28.03
N ILE A 12 24.31 8.62 28.74
CA ILE A 12 24.61 7.34 28.10
C ILE A 12 23.25 6.78 27.69
N LEU A 13 22.94 7.11 26.44
CA LEU A 13 21.85 6.66 25.61
C LEU A 13 21.84 5.11 25.55
N THR A 14 21.33 4.46 26.60
CA THR A 14 20.97 3.04 26.59
C THR A 14 19.54 2.85 26.09
N CYS A 15 19.11 3.67 25.13
CA CYS A 15 18.17 3.14 24.17
C CYS A 15 19.01 2.27 23.25
N SER A 16 19.07 0.98 23.57
CA SER A 16 19.18 -0.05 22.54
C SER A 16 17.94 0.13 21.66
N PHE A 17 17.97 1.16 20.81
CA PHE A 17 17.14 1.28 19.63
C PHE A 17 17.67 0.15 18.76
N ASN A 18 17.20 -1.06 19.08
CA ASN A 18 17.02 -2.09 18.09
C ASN A 18 16.04 -1.47 17.10
N LEU A 19 16.58 -0.63 16.22
CA LEU A 19 16.00 -0.37 14.92
C LEU A 19 16.14 -1.71 14.20
N SER A 20 15.32 -2.67 14.61
CA SER A 20 14.90 -3.76 13.78
C SER A 20 14.15 -3.08 12.65
N TYR A 21 14.91 -2.57 11.69
CA TYR A 21 14.43 -2.37 10.35
C TYR A 21 14.16 -3.79 9.86
N GLY A 22 13.00 -4.31 10.24
CA GLY A 22 12.44 -5.52 9.72
C GLY A 22 12.26 -5.28 8.25
N ARG A 23 13.32 -5.54 7.49
CA ARG A 23 13.24 -5.94 6.10
C ARG A 23 12.51 -7.27 6.15
N SER A 24 11.18 -7.20 6.28
CA SER A 24 10.33 -8.35 6.06
C SER A 24 10.59 -8.77 4.64
N GLU A 25 11.25 -9.91 4.49
CA GLU A 25 11.11 -10.75 3.31
C GLU A 25 9.64 -10.74 2.88
N ASP A 26 9.45 -10.65 1.57
CA ASP A 26 8.20 -10.51 0.85
C ASP A 26 7.10 -11.44 1.38
N ALA A 27 6.40 -10.99 2.43
CA ALA A 27 5.14 -11.55 2.82
C ALA A 27 4.13 -11.03 1.81
N SER A 28 4.11 -11.67 0.64
CA SER A 28 2.94 -11.69 -0.25
C SER A 28 1.76 -12.19 0.59
N SER A 29 1.13 -11.28 1.32
CA SER A 29 -0.06 -11.56 2.08
C SER A 29 -1.14 -11.88 1.04
N SER A 30 -1.85 -12.98 1.25
CA SER A 30 -2.83 -13.46 0.27
C SER A 30 -4.00 -12.48 0.16
N PHE A 31 -4.68 -12.46 -0.99
CA PHE A 31 -5.91 -11.68 -1.14
C PHE A 31 -6.91 -11.94 -0.03
N GLU A 32 -7.05 -13.20 0.38
CA GLU A 32 -7.96 -13.62 1.44
C GLU A 32 -7.68 -12.90 2.75
N GLU A 33 -6.42 -12.69 3.12
CA GLU A 33 -6.06 -11.94 4.33
C GLU A 33 -6.52 -10.49 4.27
N PHE A 34 -6.30 -9.82 3.13
CA PHE A 34 -6.72 -8.44 2.93
C PHE A 34 -8.24 -8.29 2.94
N VAL A 35 -8.95 -9.26 2.35
CA VAL A 35 -10.41 -9.25 2.26
C VAL A 35 -11.07 -9.59 3.61
N SER A 36 -10.52 -10.57 4.33
CA SER A 36 -11.09 -11.08 5.59
C SER A 36 -10.71 -10.24 6.79
N ASN A 37 -9.51 -9.65 6.80
CA ASN A 37 -8.97 -8.88 7.93
C ASN A 37 -8.58 -7.43 7.55
N PRO A 38 -9.44 -6.66 6.86
CA PRO A 38 -9.03 -5.40 6.23
C PRO A 38 -8.60 -4.32 7.25
N SER A 39 -9.09 -4.38 8.49
CA SER A 39 -8.67 -3.45 9.56
C SER A 39 -7.22 -3.65 9.98
N VAL A 40 -6.67 -4.86 9.85
CA VAL A 40 -5.27 -5.18 10.21
C VAL A 40 -4.29 -4.56 9.22
N TYR A 41 -4.71 -4.42 7.96
CA TYR A 41 -3.88 -3.89 6.87
C TYR A 41 -4.20 -2.44 6.52
N ASP A 42 -5.20 -1.82 7.15
CA ASP A 42 -5.60 -0.45 6.84
C ASP A 42 -4.43 0.52 7.00
N LYS A 43 -4.14 1.26 5.93
CA LYS A 43 -3.01 2.20 5.76
C LYS A 43 -1.61 1.56 5.79
N LYS A 44 -1.50 0.23 5.71
CA LYS A 44 -0.21 -0.45 5.55
C LYS A 44 0.17 -0.54 4.09
N GLU A 45 1.48 -0.55 3.84
CA GLU A 45 2.01 -0.90 2.53
C GLU A 45 1.90 -2.41 2.32
N ILE A 46 1.48 -2.80 1.13
CA ILE A 46 1.31 -4.20 0.72
C ILE A 46 1.89 -4.39 -0.69
N ILE A 47 2.27 -5.64 -0.97
CA ILE A 47 2.66 -6.13 -2.30
C ILE A 47 1.73 -7.27 -2.62
N VAL A 48 1.09 -7.23 -3.79
CA VAL A 48 0.05 -8.20 -4.15
C VAL A 48 0.01 -8.47 -5.66
N GLU A 49 0.01 -9.75 -6.04
CA GLU A 49 -0.02 -10.22 -7.43
C GLU A 49 -1.42 -10.69 -7.82
N GLY A 50 -1.97 -10.21 -8.93
CA GLY A 50 -3.26 -10.71 -9.44
C GLY A 50 -3.56 -10.37 -10.89
N ILE A 51 -4.69 -10.86 -11.38
CA ILE A 51 -5.11 -10.72 -12.77
C ILE A 51 -6.07 -9.54 -12.91
N ILE A 52 -5.84 -8.65 -13.87
CA ILE A 52 -6.75 -7.52 -14.13
C ILE A 52 -8.06 -8.02 -14.73
N ASN A 53 -9.18 -7.91 -14.00
CA ASN A 53 -10.50 -8.32 -14.49
C ASN A 53 -11.34 -7.17 -15.09
N LYS A 54 -11.06 -5.93 -14.66
CA LYS A 54 -11.73 -4.70 -15.11
C LYS A 54 -10.77 -3.52 -15.04
N LEU A 55 -10.87 -2.63 -16.02
CA LEU A 55 -9.99 -1.49 -16.18
C LEU A 55 -10.79 -0.26 -16.62
N LYS A 56 -10.43 0.91 -16.12
CA LYS A 56 -10.97 2.22 -16.49
C LYS A 56 -9.90 3.29 -16.34
N PHE A 57 -9.74 4.09 -17.39
CA PHE A 57 -8.91 5.29 -17.39
C PHE A 57 -9.78 6.53 -17.21
N THR A 58 -9.31 7.52 -16.47
CA THR A 58 -10.01 8.79 -16.31
C THR A 58 -9.04 9.90 -15.94
N THR A 59 -9.49 11.15 -16.11
CA THR A 59 -8.80 12.35 -15.62
C THR A 59 -9.75 13.12 -14.73
N ALA A 60 -9.30 13.55 -13.55
CA ALA A 60 -10.08 14.36 -12.62
C ALA A 60 -9.17 15.43 -12.00
N GLU A 61 -9.62 16.68 -11.96
CA GLU A 61 -8.85 17.81 -11.40
C GLU A 61 -7.43 17.92 -11.99
N GLY A 62 -7.28 17.67 -13.30
CA GLY A 62 -6.00 17.68 -14.00
C GLY A 62 -5.08 16.48 -13.70
N LYS A 63 -5.51 15.53 -12.87
CA LYS A 63 -4.75 14.32 -12.53
C LYS A 63 -5.30 13.13 -13.30
N GLN A 64 -4.40 12.36 -13.90
CA GLN A 64 -4.73 11.11 -14.55
C GLN A 64 -4.81 9.97 -13.52
N TYR A 65 -5.76 9.07 -13.75
CA TYR A 65 -5.99 7.91 -12.90
C TYR A 65 -6.23 6.67 -13.74
N THR A 66 -5.61 5.57 -13.30
CA THR A 66 -5.91 4.22 -13.78
C THR A 66 -6.61 3.48 -12.66
N PHE A 67 -7.89 3.13 -12.87
CA PHE A 67 -8.68 2.33 -11.95
C PHE A 67 -8.81 0.92 -12.49
N PHE A 68 -8.49 -0.08 -11.68
CA PHE A 68 -8.64 -1.46 -12.07
C PHE A 68 -8.99 -2.34 -10.89
N LYS A 69 -9.39 -3.56 -11.19
CA LYS A 69 -9.62 -4.61 -10.21
C LYS A 69 -8.69 -5.75 -10.53
N ILE A 70 -8.02 -6.26 -9.51
CA ILE A 70 -7.24 -7.48 -9.59
C ILE A 70 -7.98 -8.59 -8.86
N GLU A 71 -7.85 -9.81 -9.36
CA GLU A 71 -8.40 -11.02 -8.74
C GLU A 71 -7.33 -12.10 -8.59
N ASP A 72 -7.46 -12.90 -7.53
CA ASP A 72 -6.68 -14.13 -7.35
C ASP A 72 -7.42 -15.34 -7.97
N LYS A 73 -6.81 -16.52 -7.85
CA LYS A 73 -7.40 -17.79 -8.33
C LYS A 73 -8.69 -18.19 -7.58
N SER A 74 -8.93 -17.61 -6.42
CA SER A 74 -10.10 -17.87 -5.56
C SER A 74 -11.19 -16.81 -5.72
N GLU A 75 -11.11 -15.97 -6.76
CA GLU A 75 -12.04 -14.88 -7.07
C GLU A 75 -12.15 -13.80 -5.97
N ASN A 76 -11.15 -13.70 -5.08
CA ASN A 76 -11.04 -12.57 -4.18
C ASN A 76 -10.67 -11.33 -4.99
N ILE A 77 -11.31 -10.20 -4.69
CA ILE A 77 -11.13 -8.96 -5.49
C ILE A 77 -10.54 -7.85 -4.63
N LEU A 78 -9.49 -7.22 -5.15
CA LEU A 78 -8.99 -5.93 -4.68
C LEU A 78 -9.26 -4.84 -5.72
N HIS A 79 -9.72 -3.70 -5.24
CA HIS A 79 -9.83 -2.50 -6.06
C HIS A 79 -8.49 -1.78 -6.06
N VAL A 80 -8.02 -1.32 -7.21
CA VAL A 80 -6.75 -0.60 -7.32
C VAL A 80 -6.97 0.73 -8.03
N TYR A 81 -6.31 1.78 -7.53
CA TYR A 81 -6.15 3.01 -8.30
C TYR A 81 -4.71 3.46 -8.28
N TYR A 82 -4.23 3.85 -9.45
CA TYR A 82 -2.95 4.51 -9.65
C TYR A 82 -3.21 5.95 -10.06
N GLN A 83 -2.49 6.89 -9.46
CA GLN A 83 -2.54 8.31 -9.81
C GLN A 83 -1.22 8.71 -10.46
N GLY A 84 -1.28 9.10 -11.72
CA GLY A 84 -0.11 9.34 -12.56
C GLY A 84 -0.49 9.13 -14.02
N GLU A 85 0.51 9.07 -14.90
CA GLU A 85 0.28 8.69 -16.30
C GLU A 85 -0.52 7.38 -16.40
N HIS A 86 -1.40 7.27 -17.39
CA HIS A 86 -2.17 6.05 -17.58
C HIS A 86 -1.25 4.85 -17.76
N LEU A 87 -1.48 3.82 -16.94
CA LEU A 87 -0.68 2.61 -17.00
C LEU A 87 -0.98 1.88 -18.30
N ASN A 88 0.05 1.36 -18.97
CA ASN A 88 -0.10 0.54 -20.16
C ASN A 88 -0.47 -0.91 -19.81
N VAL A 89 -1.65 -1.08 -19.19
CA VAL A 89 -2.19 -2.38 -18.77
C VAL A 89 -3.44 -2.74 -19.54
N LYS A 90 -3.75 -4.04 -19.64
CA LYS A 90 -4.98 -4.54 -20.26
C LYS A 90 -5.67 -5.58 -19.38
N LYS A 91 -6.97 -5.79 -19.61
CA LYS A 91 -7.70 -6.91 -19.01
C LYS A 91 -6.99 -8.24 -19.31
N GLY A 92 -6.88 -9.11 -18.31
CA GLY A 92 -6.19 -10.39 -18.39
C GLY A 92 -4.68 -10.32 -18.13
N SER A 93 -4.09 -9.14 -17.94
CA SER A 93 -2.68 -9.03 -17.55
C SER A 93 -2.49 -9.50 -16.11
N VAL A 94 -1.43 -10.26 -15.87
CA VAL A 94 -0.90 -10.51 -14.52
C VAL A 94 -0.08 -9.31 -14.10
N VAL A 95 -0.34 -8.78 -12.91
CA VAL A 95 0.36 -7.62 -12.38
C VAL A 95 0.71 -7.82 -10.92
N THR A 96 1.89 -7.33 -10.54
CA THR A 96 2.28 -7.12 -9.15
C THR A 96 2.06 -5.65 -8.79
N VAL A 97 1.24 -5.40 -7.77
CA VAL A 97 0.88 -4.06 -7.30
C VAL A 97 1.56 -3.80 -5.96
N VAL A 98 2.30 -2.70 -5.88
CA VAL A 98 2.87 -2.17 -4.63
C VAL A 98 2.09 -0.92 -4.24
N GLY A 99 1.54 -0.87 -3.03
CA GLY A 99 0.74 0.27 -2.63
C GLY A 99 0.23 0.25 -1.20
N GLU A 100 -0.48 1.33 -0.83
CA GLU A 100 -1.12 1.45 0.48
C GLU A 100 -2.51 0.80 0.44
N PHE A 101 -2.75 -0.18 1.31
CA PHE A 101 -4.06 -0.80 1.48
C PHE A 101 -4.99 0.10 2.29
N LEU A 102 -6.22 0.24 1.82
CA LEU A 102 -7.28 1.01 2.44
C LEU A 102 -8.48 0.09 2.63
N LYS A 103 -8.88 -0.15 3.87
CA LYS A 103 -10.09 -0.97 4.13
C LYS A 103 -11.32 -0.38 3.46
N LYS A 104 -11.35 0.96 3.28
CA LYS A 104 -12.41 1.70 2.62
C LYS A 104 -11.89 3.01 2.02
N LYS A 105 -12.30 3.30 0.78
CA LYS A 105 -12.16 4.62 0.15
C LYS A 105 -13.54 5.16 -0.22
N ARG A 106 -13.83 6.41 0.19
CA ARG A 106 -15.10 7.10 -0.12
C ARG A 106 -14.92 8.07 -1.28
N TYR A 107 -15.85 8.03 -2.23
CA TYR A 107 -15.98 8.98 -3.34
C TYR A 107 -17.41 9.55 -3.33
N SER A 108 -17.58 10.75 -2.79
CA SER A 108 -18.90 11.40 -2.64
C SER A 108 -19.95 10.44 -2.04
N PHE A 109 -20.89 9.96 -2.86
CA PHE A 109 -21.98 9.04 -2.47
C PHE A 109 -21.61 7.56 -2.49
N TYR A 110 -20.45 7.18 -3.04
CA TYR A 110 -20.01 5.79 -3.16
C TYR A 110 -18.86 5.47 -2.22
N SER A 111 -18.73 4.20 -1.83
CA SER A 111 -17.55 3.72 -1.12
C SER A 111 -17.12 2.35 -1.61
N PHE A 112 -15.83 2.20 -1.84
CA PHE A 112 -15.19 0.94 -2.20
C PHE A 112 -14.46 0.39 -0.98
N LYS A 113 -14.55 -0.92 -0.77
CA LYS A 113 -13.77 -1.63 0.24
C LYS A 113 -12.53 -2.26 -0.41
N ASN A 114 -11.55 -2.61 0.42
CA ASN A 114 -10.35 -3.36 0.01
C ASN A 114 -9.65 -2.69 -1.19
N VAL A 115 -9.28 -1.43 -1.00
CA VAL A 115 -8.73 -0.57 -2.05
C VAL A 115 -7.22 -0.44 -1.86
N VAL A 116 -6.45 -0.66 -2.91
CA VAL A 116 -5.01 -0.41 -2.95
C VAL A 116 -4.76 0.91 -3.69
N LYS A 117 -4.17 1.88 -2.99
CA LYS A 117 -3.58 3.05 -3.63
C LYS A 117 -2.21 2.65 -4.16
N ALA A 118 -2.15 2.31 -5.45
CA ALA A 118 -0.91 1.87 -6.08
C ALA A 118 0.12 3.00 -6.11
N LYS A 119 1.34 2.66 -5.70
CA LYS A 119 2.56 3.46 -5.89
C LYS A 119 3.31 2.98 -7.12
N ASP A 120 3.33 1.66 -7.33
CA ASP A 120 3.96 1.02 -8.47
C ASP A 120 3.14 -0.18 -8.95
N VAL A 121 3.23 -0.47 -10.25
CA VAL A 121 2.54 -1.59 -10.90
C VAL A 121 3.48 -2.21 -11.92
N ILE A 122 3.91 -3.44 -11.62
CA ILE A 122 4.81 -4.22 -12.46
C ILE A 122 3.95 -5.18 -13.28
N ILE A 123 4.11 -5.15 -14.60
CA ILE A 123 3.39 -6.03 -15.52
C ILE A 123 4.26 -7.25 -15.77
N GLU A 124 3.73 -8.43 -15.47
CA GLU A 124 4.41 -9.67 -15.83
C GLU A 124 4.17 -9.95 -17.31
N THR A 125 5.27 -10.15 -18.05
CA THR A 125 5.27 -10.28 -19.52
C THR A 125 5.34 -11.74 -19.93
#